data_AF-A0A1I2FHG7-F1
#
_entry.id   AF-A0A1I2FHG7-F1
#
_cell.length_a   1.000
_cell.length_b   1.000
_cell.length_c   1.000
_cell.angle_alpha   90.00
_cell.angle_beta   90.00
_cell.angle_gamma   90.00
#
_symmetry.space_group_name_H-M   'P 1'
#
loop_
_entity.id
_entity.type
_entity.pdbx_description
1 polymer ?
#
loop_
_entity_poly.entity_id
_entity_poly.type
_entity_poly.pdbx_seq_one_letter_code
_entity_poly.pdbx_strand_id
1 'polypeptide(L)'
;MKSLSRDLSVSLSQYAALQYQTPLLLMDSDAFNNLIDKKRYFVTAPIHSDIEVNKNLVIAPFSAKGNQTLAIDYGSVFIVLDVLKNYEDEIEGLEPGYMIVTVESLFPLDEATISYTRPQTLH
;
A
#
# COMPACT_ATOMS: atom_id res chain seq x y z
N MET A 1 -2.15 11.85 -25.71
CA MET A 1 -3.20 12.25 -24.73
C MET A 1 -2.84 11.61 -23.40
N LYS A 2 -2.42 12.39 -22.39
CA LYS A 2 -2.27 11.86 -21.03
C LYS A 2 -3.68 11.67 -20.48
N SER A 3 -4.12 10.42 -20.29
CA SER A 3 -5.36 10.18 -19.54
C SER A 3 -5.20 10.86 -18.18
N LEU A 4 -6.25 11.55 -17.69
CA LEU A 4 -6.30 11.89 -16.28
C LEU A 4 -6.14 10.55 -15.55
N SER A 5 -5.05 10.37 -14.82
CA SER A 5 -4.90 9.25 -13.88
C SER A 5 -6.08 9.35 -12.93
N ARG A 6 -7.04 8.43 -13.08
CA ARG A 6 -8.17 8.32 -12.16
C ARG A 6 -7.57 8.03 -10.80
N ASP A 7 -7.90 8.82 -9.79
CA ASP A 7 -7.49 8.51 -8.43
C ASP A 7 -8.12 7.18 -8.00
N LEU A 8 -7.28 6.19 -7.71
CA LEU A 8 -7.69 4.85 -7.31
C LEU A 8 -7.76 4.68 -5.79
N SER A 9 -7.36 5.69 -5.01
CA SER A 9 -7.14 5.57 -3.56
C SER A 9 -8.38 5.05 -2.83
N VAL A 10 -9.58 5.56 -3.18
CA VAL A 10 -10.85 5.13 -2.57
C VAL A 10 -11.15 3.67 -2.88
N SER A 11 -11.02 3.26 -4.15
CA SER A 11 -11.35 1.88 -4.55
C SER A 11 -10.34 0.88 -3.97
N LEU A 12 -9.06 1.23 -3.94
CA LEU A 12 -8.01 0.40 -3.35
C LEU A 12 -8.13 0.31 -1.84
N SER A 13 -8.47 1.40 -1.15
CA SER A 13 -8.72 1.39 0.30
C SER A 13 -9.91 0.52 0.66
N GLN A 14 -11.01 0.61 -0.09
CA GLN A 14 -12.17 -0.27 0.08
C GLN A 14 -11.82 -1.75 -0.16
N TYR A 15 -11.06 -2.04 -1.22
CA TYR A 15 -10.59 -3.39 -1.52
C TYR A 15 -9.74 -3.96 -0.37
N ALA A 16 -8.74 -3.20 0.09
CA ALA A 16 -7.86 -3.62 1.18
C ALA A 16 -8.65 -3.90 2.47
N ALA A 17 -9.57 -3.01 2.84
CA ALA A 17 -10.41 -3.16 4.02
C ALA A 17 -11.35 -4.36 3.94
N LEU A 18 -12.00 -4.60 2.79
CA LEU A 18 -12.96 -5.68 2.62
C LEU A 18 -12.32 -7.05 2.48
N GLN A 19 -11.22 -7.15 1.72
CA GLN A 19 -10.59 -8.44 1.42
C GLN A 19 -9.58 -8.88 2.47
N TYR A 20 -8.86 -7.92 3.06
CA TYR A 20 -7.72 -8.22 3.92
C TYR A 20 -7.82 -7.60 5.31
N GLN A 21 -8.80 -6.73 5.56
CA GLN A 21 -8.93 -5.99 6.82
C GLN A 21 -7.64 -5.22 7.17
N THR A 22 -6.97 -4.69 6.15
CA THR A 22 -5.71 -3.94 6.30
C THR A 22 -5.81 -2.57 5.63
N PRO A 23 -4.99 -1.60 6.05
CA PRO A 23 -4.94 -0.29 5.41
C PRO A 23 -4.33 -0.37 4.01
N LEU A 24 -4.66 0.63 3.17
CA LEU A 24 -3.93 0.90 1.94
C LEU A 24 -2.66 1.69 2.30
N LEU A 25 -1.50 1.17 1.90
CA LEU A 25 -0.24 1.91 1.97
C LEU A 25 0.06 2.55 0.61
N LEU A 26 0.24 3.87 0.62
CA LEU A 26 0.68 4.60 -0.56
C LEU A 26 2.20 4.78 -0.51
N MET A 27 2.86 4.47 -1.62
CA MET A 27 4.31 4.59 -1.77
C MET A 27 4.67 5.43 -3.00
N ASP A 28 5.82 6.12 -2.98
CA ASP A 28 6.35 6.79 -4.17
C ASP A 28 6.54 5.80 -5.34
N SER A 29 6.29 6.24 -6.58
CA SER A 29 6.32 5.35 -7.74
C SER A 29 7.68 4.68 -7.98
N ASP A 30 8.79 5.38 -7.73
CA ASP A 30 10.12 4.82 -7.92
C ASP A 30 10.44 3.79 -6.82
N ALA A 31 10.03 4.09 -5.59
CA ALA A 31 10.14 3.14 -4.48
C ALA A 31 9.27 1.88 -4.73
N PHE A 32 8.07 2.05 -5.26
CA PHE A 32 7.16 0.95 -5.60
C PHE A 32 7.73 0.05 -6.71
N ASN A 33 8.28 0.63 -7.78
CA ASN A 33 8.91 -0.17 -8.84
C ASN A 33 10.08 -1.00 -8.30
N ASN A 34 10.93 -0.40 -7.46
CA ASN A 34 12.03 -1.11 -6.80
C ASN A 34 11.55 -2.25 -5.88
N LEU A 35 10.42 -2.04 -5.19
CA LEU A 35 9.78 -3.01 -4.31
C LEU A 35 9.32 -4.25 -5.10
N ILE A 36 8.69 -4.05 -6.27
CA ILE A 36 8.21 -5.15 -7.13
C ILE A 36 9.38 -5.94 -7.74
N ASP A 37 10.42 -5.27 -8.23
CA ASP A 37 11.52 -5.91 -8.94
C ASP A 37 12.36 -6.84 -8.06
N LYS A 38 12.51 -6.53 -6.76
CA LYS A 38 13.40 -7.28 -5.86
C LYS A 38 12.72 -8.40 -5.07
N LYS A 39 11.41 -8.64 -5.26
CA LYS A 39 10.55 -9.65 -4.59
C LYS A 39 10.42 -9.56 -3.07
N ARG A 40 11.49 -9.26 -2.34
CA ARG A 40 11.50 -9.03 -0.89
C ARG A 40 12.11 -7.65 -0.62
N TYR A 41 11.37 -6.83 0.12
CA TYR A 41 11.81 -5.50 0.49
C TYR A 41 11.20 -5.11 1.83
N PHE A 42 11.65 -3.97 2.34
CA PHE A 42 11.03 -3.32 3.47
C PHE A 42 10.36 -2.01 3.03
N VAL A 43 9.26 -1.68 3.69
CA VAL A 43 8.56 -0.41 3.51
C VAL A 43 8.46 0.30 4.84
N THR A 44 8.48 1.62 4.84
CA THR A 44 8.27 2.42 6.05
C THR A 44 6.81 2.83 6.14
N ALA A 45 6.20 2.66 7.31
CA ALA A 45 4.83 3.06 7.58
C ALA A 45 4.72 3.69 8.98
N PRO A 46 3.72 4.53 9.26
CA PRO A 46 3.46 4.98 10.63
C PRO A 46 3.02 3.84 11.55
N ILE A 47 3.42 3.84 12.83
CA ILE A 47 3.08 2.79 13.81
C ILE A 47 1.56 2.65 14.03
N HIS A 48 0.81 3.73 13.85
CA HIS A 48 -0.66 3.73 14.02
C HIS A 48 -1.40 3.08 12.84
N SER A 49 -0.68 2.54 11.85
CA SER A 49 -1.31 1.72 10.82
C SER A 49 -1.54 0.31 11.35
N ASP A 50 -2.75 -0.23 11.13
CA ASP A 50 -3.17 -1.58 11.54
C ASP A 50 -2.50 -2.66 10.66
N ILE A 51 -1.16 -2.66 10.61
CA ILE A 51 -0.35 -3.60 9.84
C ILE A 51 0.16 -4.68 10.79
N GLU A 52 -0.15 -5.93 10.46
CA GLU A 52 0.18 -7.10 11.28
C GLU A 52 1.01 -8.13 10.50
N VAL A 53 1.87 -8.85 11.22
CA VAL A 53 2.66 -9.95 10.67
C VAL A 53 1.74 -11.09 10.20
N ASN A 54 2.08 -11.71 9.07
CA ASN A 54 1.31 -12.76 8.38
C ASN A 54 -0.06 -12.30 7.85
N LYS A 55 -0.31 -10.99 7.74
CA LYS A 55 -1.47 -10.43 7.04
C LYS A 55 -1.08 -9.89 5.67
N ASN A 56 -2.07 -9.82 4.79
CA ASN A 56 -1.90 -9.24 3.46
C ASN A 56 -2.00 -7.71 3.54
N LEU A 57 -1.12 -7.02 2.84
CA LEU A 57 -1.07 -5.57 2.73
C LEU A 57 -1.20 -5.16 1.27
N VAL A 58 -2.04 -4.15 1.02
CA VAL A 58 -2.13 -3.54 -0.32
C VAL A 58 -1.23 -2.33 -0.35
N ILE A 59 -0.28 -2.32 -1.28
CA ILE A 59 0.63 -1.20 -1.51
C ILE A 59 0.41 -0.71 -2.94
N ALA A 60 0.22 0.60 -3.12
CA ALA A 60 0.04 1.21 -4.42
C ALA A 60 0.92 2.45 -4.60
N PRO A 61 1.41 2.70 -5.84
CA PRO A 61 2.17 3.90 -6.13
C PRO A 61 1.27 5.14 -6.10
N PHE A 62 1.78 6.23 -5.54
CA PHE A 62 1.13 7.53 -5.55
C PHE A 62 1.92 8.58 -6.33
N SER A 63 1.22 9.63 -6.74
CA SER A 63 1.80 10.92 -7.12
C SER A 63 1.27 11.99 -6.18
N ALA A 64 2.18 12.78 -5.61
CA ALA A 64 1.81 14.00 -4.92
C ALA A 64 1.58 15.10 -5.96
N LYS A 65 0.41 15.72 -5.96
CA LYS A 65 0.09 16.88 -6.81
C LYS A 65 -0.49 17.99 -5.94
N GLY A 66 0.34 18.97 -5.63
CA GLY A 66 -0.02 19.99 -4.62
C GLY A 66 -0.19 19.33 -3.26
N ASN A 67 -1.36 19.55 -2.63
CA ASN A 67 -1.68 18.98 -1.31
C ASN A 67 -2.42 17.64 -1.37
N GLN A 68 -2.53 17.03 -2.56
CA GLN A 68 -3.23 15.76 -2.74
C GLN A 68 -2.25 14.65 -3.06
N THR A 69 -2.40 13.54 -2.35
CA THR A 69 -1.74 12.26 -2.61
C THR A 69 -2.75 11.38 -3.32
N LEU A 70 -2.47 10.99 -4.57
CA LEU A 70 -3.39 10.21 -5.40
C LEU A 70 -2.73 8.90 -5.79
N ALA A 71 -3.42 7.76 -5.60
CA ALA A 71 -3.00 6.49 -6.17
C ALA A 71 -3.11 6.56 -7.69
N ILE A 72 -1.99 6.36 -8.38
CA ILE A 72 -1.88 6.50 -9.84
C ILE A 72 -1.92 5.16 -10.58
N ASP A 73 -1.81 4.04 -9.85
CA ASP A 73 -1.91 2.68 -10.36
C ASP A 73 -2.56 1.75 -9.32
N TYR A 74 -2.95 0.56 -9.74
CA TYR A 74 -3.62 -0.46 -8.94
C TYR A 74 -2.71 -1.07 -7.86
N GLY A 75 -1.40 -1.05 -8.04
CA GLY A 75 -0.45 -1.55 -7.05
C GLY A 75 -0.40 -3.08 -7.00
N SER A 76 -0.13 -3.64 -5.83
CA SER A 76 0.01 -5.09 -5.63
C SER A 76 -0.34 -5.51 -4.21
N VAL A 77 -0.65 -6.79 -4.05
CA VAL A 77 -0.84 -7.44 -2.75
C VAL A 77 0.48 -8.04 -2.29
N PHE A 78 0.80 -7.81 -1.02
CA PHE A 78 2.00 -8.30 -0.35
C PHE A 78 1.62 -9.08 0.90
N ILE A 79 2.44 -10.03 1.32
CA ILE A 79 2.37 -10.62 2.66
C ILE A 79 3.37 -9.91 3.58
N VAL A 80 2.94 -9.56 4.79
CA VAL A 80 3.82 -9.00 5.82
C VAL A 80 4.57 -10.13 6.51
N LEU A 81 5.90 -10.09 6.43
CA LEU A 81 6.78 -11.09 7.04
C LEU A 81 7.27 -10.67 8.42
N ASP A 82 7.46 -9.38 8.64
CA ASP A 82 7.98 -8.84 9.90
C ASP A 82 7.64 -7.35 10.07
N VAL A 83 7.56 -6.88 11.30
CA VAL A 83 7.29 -5.49 11.66
C VAL A 83 8.20 -5.06 12.81
N LEU A 84 9.07 -4.07 12.56
CA LEU A 84 9.94 -3.45 13.55
C LEU A 84 9.46 -2.04 13.84
N LYS A 85 8.95 -1.81 15.04
CA LYS A 85 8.39 -0.52 15.48
C LYS A 85 9.45 0.35 16.13
N ASN A 86 9.49 1.63 15.76
CA ASN A 86 10.41 2.64 16.28
C ASN A 86 9.63 3.65 17.15
N TYR A 87 9.43 3.35 18.43
CA TYR A 87 8.65 4.19 19.33
C TYR A 87 9.47 5.38 19.85
N GLU A 88 10.73 5.13 20.19
CA GLU A 88 11.61 6.05 20.92
C GLU A 88 13.01 6.15 20.30
N ASP A 89 13.12 6.04 18.96
CA ASP A 89 14.38 6.15 18.20
C ASP A 89 15.32 4.93 18.35
N GLU A 90 14.74 3.74 18.47
CA GLU A 90 15.47 2.46 18.54
C GLU A 90 16.13 2.04 17.20
N ILE A 91 15.68 2.63 16.09
CA ILE A 91 16.14 2.32 14.73
C ILE A 91 16.84 3.53 14.11
N GLU A 92 18.15 3.42 13.94
CA GLU A 92 18.97 4.48 13.33
C GLU A 92 18.47 4.85 11.93
N GLY A 93 18.23 6.15 11.73
CA GLY A 93 17.80 6.71 10.43
C GLY A 93 16.29 6.60 10.17
N LEU A 94 15.49 6.12 11.13
CA LEU A 94 14.04 6.13 11.06
C LEU A 94 13.47 7.10 12.09
N GLU A 95 12.51 7.93 11.67
CA GLU A 95 11.84 8.85 12.60
C GLU A 95 11.01 8.09 13.65
N PRO A 96 11.01 8.52 14.92
CA PRO A 96 10.11 7.97 15.94
C PRO A 96 8.64 8.07 15.52
N GLY A 97 7.86 7.03 15.83
CA GLY A 97 6.46 6.93 15.38
C GLY A 97 6.28 6.21 14.04
N TYR A 98 7.37 5.81 13.38
CA TYR A 98 7.36 4.96 12.18
C TYR A 98 7.80 3.53 12.48
N MET A 99 7.59 2.64 11.52
CA MET A 99 8.00 1.25 11.58
C MET A 99 8.52 0.77 10.23
N ILE A 100 9.39 -0.23 10.28
CA ILE A 100 9.86 -0.98 9.11
C ILE A 100 9.00 -2.22 8.98
N VAL A 101 8.38 -2.38 7.82
CA VAL A 101 7.54 -3.54 7.48
C VAL A 101 8.25 -4.34 6.40
N THR A 102 8.67 -5.56 6.72
CA THR A 102 9.24 -6.47 5.72
C THR A 102 8.11 -7.16 4.99
N VAL A 103 8.15 -7.13 3.65
CA VAL A 103 7.08 -7.67 2.80
C VAL A 103 7.62 -8.55 1.68
N GLU A 104 6.78 -9.45 1.20
CA GLU A 104 7.00 -10.24 -0.02
C GLU A 104 5.81 -10.07 -0.97
N SER A 105 6.11 -9.85 -2.26
CA SER A 105 5.08 -9.65 -3.29
C SER A 105 4.34 -10.95 -3.58
N LEU A 106 3.01 -10.91 -3.58
CA LEU A 106 2.17 -12.04 -3.94
C LEU A 106 1.71 -11.95 -5.40
N PHE A 107 0.96 -10.90 -5.74
CA PHE A 107 0.45 -10.68 -7.10
C PHE A 107 0.09 -9.20 -7.36
N PRO A 108 0.19 -8.75 -8.62
CA PRO A 108 -0.27 -7.42 -9.02
C PRO A 108 -1.79 -7.30 -9.03
N LEU A 109 -2.29 -6.09 -8.77
CA LEU A 109 -3.70 -5.75 -8.87
C LEU A 109 -4.01 -5.15 -10.24
N ASP A 110 -5.25 -5.32 -10.68
CA ASP A 110 -5.76 -4.75 -11.93
C ASP A 110 -7.21 -4.26 -11.80
N GLU A 111 -7.72 -3.64 -12.85
CA GLU A 111 -9.09 -3.11 -12.88
C GLU A 111 -10.14 -4.19 -12.62
N ALA A 112 -9.94 -5.40 -13.16
CA ALA A 112 -10.87 -6.50 -12.95
C ALA A 112 -10.96 -6.83 -11.46
N THR A 113 -9.82 -7.03 -10.81
CA THR A 113 -9.70 -7.39 -9.39
C THR A 113 -10.39 -6.37 -8.48
N ILE A 114 -10.18 -5.08 -8.75
CA ILE A 114 -10.79 -3.99 -7.96
C ILE A 114 -12.26 -3.77 -8.29
N SER A 115 -12.71 -4.07 -9.52
CA SER A 115 -14.10 -3.87 -9.92
C SER A 115 -15.04 -4.92 -9.34
N TYR A 116 -14.57 -6.17 -9.16
CA TYR A 116 -15.37 -7.25 -8.56
C TYR A 116 -15.71 -7.04 -7.07
N THR A 117 -15.00 -6.13 -6.40
CA THR A 117 -15.15 -5.85 -4.97
C THR A 117 -15.96 -4.60 -4.68
N ARG A 118 -16.37 -3.85 -5.70
CA ARG A 118 -17.41 -2.83 -5.52
C ARG A 118 -18.73 -3.53 -5.21
N PRO A 119 -19.45 -3.14 -4.14
CA PRO A 119 -20.83 -3.58 -4.00
C PRO A 119 -21.56 -3.13 -5.26
N GLN A 120 -22.14 -4.09 -5.99
CA GLN A 120 -23.09 -3.76 -7.04
C GLN A 120 -24.20 -2.99 -6.34
N THR A 121 -24.23 -1.67 -6.52
CA THR A 121 -25.44 -0.90 -6.27
C THR A 121 -26.51 -1.49 -7.18
N LEU A 122 -27.33 -2.37 -6.61
CA LEU A 122 -28.59 -2.82 -7.16
C LEU A 122 -29.43 -1.56 -7.39
N HIS A 123 -29.61 -1.21 -8.67
CA HIS A 123 -30.62 -0.26 -9.12
C HIS A 123 -31.96 -0.97 -9.27
#